data_AF-A0A7W7FZ57-F1
#
_entry.id   AF-A0A7W7FZ57-F1
#
_cell.length_a   1.000
_cell.length_b   1.000
_cell.length_c   1.000
_cell.angle_alpha   90.00
_cell.angle_beta   90.00
_cell.angle_gamma   90.00
#
_symmetry.space_group_name_H-M   'P 1'
#
loop_
_entity.id
_entity.type
_entity.pdbx_description
1 polymer ?
#
loop_
_entity_poly.entity_id
_entity_poly.type
_entity_poly.pdbx_seq_one_letter_code
_entity_poly.pdbx_strand_id
1 'polypeptide(L)'
;MNNGRGRPSLVAAFIGNGFGENRREALARARQNALFQARTAGFPSERCEVVLSGCAEPVNRVVAGYVVLGCRQSRNSFAQLGRSA
;
A
#
# COMPACT_ATOMS: atom_id res chain seq x y z
N MET A 1 5.92 5.30 34.88
CA MET A 1 5.04 4.54 33.98
C MET A 1 5.28 5.02 32.54
N ASN A 2 6.20 4.37 31.81
CA ASN A 2 6.50 4.72 30.41
C ASN A 2 5.62 3.88 29.49
N ASN A 3 4.45 4.40 29.12
CA ASN A 3 3.62 3.84 28.04
C ASN A 3 4.26 4.15 26.69
N GLY A 4 5.37 3.45 26.38
CA GLY A 4 6.03 3.48 25.09
C GLY A 4 5.19 2.78 24.03
N ARG A 5 4.06 3.37 23.63
CA ARG A 5 3.39 3.03 22.37
C ARG A 5 4.27 3.55 21.24
N GLY A 6 5.28 2.76 20.90
CA GLY A 6 6.15 3.02 19.75
C GLY A 6 5.27 3.24 18.52
N ARG A 7 5.42 4.40 17.87
CA ARG A 7 4.67 4.73 16.65
C ARG A 7 4.92 3.62 15.63
N PRO A 8 3.86 3.05 15.02
CA PRO A 8 4.02 2.01 14.02
C PRO A 8 4.87 2.58 12.87
N SER A 9 5.96 1.89 12.55
CA SER A 9 6.94 2.35 11.56
C SER A 9 6.54 1.83 10.18
N LEU A 10 6.74 2.64 9.13
CA LEU A 10 6.59 2.18 7.75
C LEU A 10 7.65 1.10 7.49
N VAL A 11 7.21 -0.09 7.09
CA VAL A 11 8.09 -1.24 6.85
C VAL A 11 8.14 -1.66 5.38
N ALA A 12 7.11 -1.33 4.60
CA ALA A 12 7.06 -1.59 3.18
C ALA A 12 6.12 -0.59 2.48
N ALA A 13 6.38 -0.33 1.20
CA ALA A 13 5.51 0.44 0.34
C ALA A 13 5.30 -0.29 -1.00
N PHE A 14 4.05 -0.33 -1.47
CA PHE A 14 3.65 -1.00 -2.71
C PHE A 14 2.97 -0.02 -3.65
N ILE A 15 3.37 -0.03 -4.91
CA ILE A 15 2.84 0.87 -5.93
C ILE A 15 2.00 0.06 -6.92
N GLY A 16 0.71 0.33 -6.94
CA GLY A 16 -0.19 -0.22 -7.92
C GLY A 16 -0.59 0.83 -8.95
N ASN A 17 -0.56 0.46 -10.21
CA ASN A 17 -1.08 1.26 -11.33
C ASN A 17 -2.35 0.63 -11.87
N GLY A 18 -3.26 1.42 -12.41
CA GLY A 18 -4.52 0.94 -12.99
C GLY A 18 -5.04 1.91 -14.04
N PHE A 19 -5.71 1.37 -15.06
CA PHE A 19 -6.35 2.14 -16.12
C PHE A 19 -7.85 1.95 -16.07
N GLY A 20 -8.64 2.98 -16.36
CA GLY A 20 -10.09 2.89 -16.41
C GLY A 20 -10.71 4.00 -17.26
N GLU A 21 -12.01 3.90 -17.50
CA GLU A 21 -12.77 4.90 -18.26
C GLU A 21 -12.98 6.19 -17.45
N ASN A 22 -12.77 6.13 -16.13
CA ASN A 22 -12.86 7.27 -15.24
C ASN A 22 -11.89 7.14 -14.05
N ARG A 23 -11.72 8.27 -13.33
CA ARG A 23 -10.85 8.37 -12.15
C ARG A 23 -11.12 7.30 -11.10
N ARG A 24 -12.39 7.01 -10.83
CA ARG A 24 -12.79 6.05 -9.80
C ARG A 24 -12.35 4.64 -10.15
N GLU A 25 -12.57 4.24 -11.40
CA GLU A 25 -12.18 2.93 -11.90
C GLU A 25 -10.65 2.75 -11.92
N ALA A 26 -9.93 3.75 -12.44
CA ALA A 26 -8.47 3.73 -12.49
C ALA A 26 -7.85 3.57 -11.10
N LEU A 27 -8.34 4.32 -10.09
CA LEU A 27 -7.89 4.20 -8.70
C LEU A 27 -8.29 2.89 -8.05
N ALA A 28 -9.48 2.35 -8.35
CA ALA A 28 -9.91 1.06 -7.82
C ALA A 28 -8.98 -0.07 -8.29
N ARG A 29 -8.67 -0.10 -9.59
CA ARG A 29 -7.73 -1.07 -10.18
C ARG A 29 -6.31 -0.87 -9.65
N ALA A 30 -5.83 0.36 -9.57
CA ALA A 30 -4.54 0.69 -8.99
C ALA A 30 -4.42 0.18 -7.54
N ARG A 31 -5.45 0.38 -6.72
CA ARG A 31 -5.50 -0.11 -5.34
C ARG A 31 -5.49 -1.64 -5.29
N GLN A 32 -6.27 -2.32 -6.13
CA GLN A 32 -6.28 -3.79 -6.19
C GLN A 32 -4.90 -4.34 -6.53
N ASN A 33 -4.20 -3.73 -7.49
CA ASN A 33 -2.85 -4.13 -7.87
C ASN A 33 -1.84 -3.91 -6.73
N ALA A 34 -1.90 -2.78 -6.04
CA ALA A 34 -1.05 -2.53 -4.87
C ALA A 34 -1.33 -3.54 -3.73
N LEU A 35 -2.61 -3.87 -3.48
CA LEU A 35 -3.00 -4.86 -2.46
C LEU A 35 -2.52 -6.27 -2.82
N PHE A 36 -2.58 -6.64 -4.09
CA PHE A 36 -2.06 -7.91 -4.58
C PHE A 36 -0.54 -8.01 -4.36
N GLN A 37 0.22 -6.97 -4.68
CA GLN A 37 1.66 -6.90 -4.41
C GLN A 37 1.96 -7.01 -2.90
N ALA A 38 1.20 -6.29 -2.06
CA ALA A 38 1.38 -6.37 -0.61
C ALA A 38 1.16 -7.80 -0.09
N ARG A 39 0.08 -8.46 -0.53
CA ARG A 39 -0.25 -9.84 -0.12
C ARG A 39 0.79 -10.85 -0.59
N THR A 40 1.25 -10.75 -1.83
CA THR A 40 2.29 -11.64 -2.38
C THR A 40 3.62 -11.47 -1.65
N ALA A 41 3.92 -10.26 -1.14
CA ALA A 41 5.07 -10.00 -0.29
C ALA A 41 4.86 -10.36 1.20
N GLY A 42 3.73 -10.97 1.58
CA GLY A 42 3.45 -11.38 2.96
C GLY A 42 2.95 -10.27 3.89
N PHE A 43 2.57 -9.11 3.36
CA PHE A 43 1.98 -8.03 4.14
C PHE A 43 0.44 -8.12 4.13
N PRO A 44 -0.21 -8.35 5.28
CA PRO A 44 -1.67 -8.40 5.35
C PRO A 44 -2.26 -7.01 5.11
N SER A 45 -3.30 -6.94 4.28
CA SER A 45 -3.91 -5.69 3.82
C SER A 45 -4.46 -4.80 4.95
N GLU A 46 -4.82 -5.38 6.08
CA GLU A 46 -5.27 -4.66 7.29
C GLU A 46 -4.19 -3.81 7.96
N ARG A 47 -2.91 -4.07 7.63
CA ARG A 47 -1.76 -3.29 8.12
C ARG A 47 -1.26 -2.28 7.10
N CYS A 48 -1.93 -2.18 5.94
CA CYS A 48 -1.53 -1.33 4.84
C CYS A 48 -2.57 -0.23 4.60
N GLU A 49 -2.14 1.02 4.62
CA GLU A 49 -2.97 2.19 4.37
C GLU A 49 -2.56 2.89 3.07
N VAL A 50 -3.50 3.57 2.42
CA VAL A 50 -3.16 4.41 1.25
C VAL A 50 -2.41 5.63 1.75
N VAL A 51 -1.17 5.79 1.29
CA VAL A 51 -0.31 6.93 1.64
C VAL A 51 -0.39 8.02 0.56
N LEU A 52 -0.47 7.62 -0.70
CA LEU A 52 -0.57 8.53 -1.83
C LEU A 52 -1.45 7.89 -2.90
N SER A 53 -2.22 8.72 -3.61
CA SER A 53 -2.94 8.28 -4.80
C SER A 53 -3.09 9.44 -5.76
N GLY A 54 -3.11 9.13 -7.05
CA GLY A 54 -3.28 10.15 -8.08
C GLY A 54 -3.72 9.55 -9.39
N CYS A 55 -4.11 10.43 -10.31
CA CYS A 55 -4.45 10.07 -11.67
C CYS A 55 -3.79 11.02 -12.65
N ALA A 56 -3.39 10.50 -13.79
CA ALA A 56 -3.02 11.30 -14.94
C ALA A 56 -4.27 11.60 -15.77
N GLU A 57 -4.31 12.80 -16.35
CA GLU A 57 -5.38 13.19 -17.28
C GLU A 57 -5.42 12.25 -18.50
N PRO A 58 -6.62 12.02 -19.06
CA PRO A 58 -6.80 10.96 -20.04
C PRO A 58 -6.08 11.24 -21.35
N VAL A 59 -5.28 10.27 -21.80
CA VAL A 59 -4.84 10.19 -23.19
C VAL A 59 -5.88 9.32 -23.90
N ASN A 60 -6.64 9.92 -24.83
CA ASN A 60 -7.66 9.20 -25.63
C ASN A 60 -8.72 8.43 -24.80
N ARG A 61 -9.35 9.12 -23.84
CA ARG A 61 -10.46 8.62 -22.99
C ARG A 61 -10.10 7.60 -21.91
N VAL A 62 -8.83 7.18 -21.79
CA VAL A 62 -8.39 6.29 -20.71
C VAL A 62 -7.71 7.10 -19.62
N VAL A 63 -8.22 6.98 -18.39
CA VAL A 63 -7.60 7.56 -17.19
C VAL A 63 -6.62 6.56 -16.60
N ALA A 64 -5.38 7.00 -16.35
CA ALA A 64 -4.40 6.21 -15.61
C ALA A 64 -4.38 6.66 -14.14
N GLY A 65 -4.35 5.71 -13.21
CA GLY A 65 -4.31 5.93 -11.78
C GLY A 65 -3.15 5.18 -11.14
N TYR A 66 -2.62 5.74 -10.06
CA TYR A 66 -1.64 5.08 -9.20
C TYR A 66 -2.07 5.19 -7.73
N VAL A 67 -1.71 4.18 -6.95
CA VAL A 67 -1.93 4.11 -5.51
C VAL A 67 -0.68 3.57 -4.85
N VAL A 68 -0.20 4.28 -3.82
CA VAL A 68 0.88 3.83 -2.94
C VAL A 68 0.28 3.35 -1.62
N LEU A 69 0.47 2.08 -1.31
CA LEU A 69 0.12 1.49 -0.02
C LEU A 69 1.34 1.44 0.87
N GLY A 70 1.27 2.07 2.03
CA GLY A 70 2.27 1.94 3.08
C GLY A 70 1.82 0.94 4.12
N CYS A 71 2.58 -0.13 4.31
CA CYS A 71 2.33 -1.10 5.37
C CYS A 71 3.15 -0.74 6.60
N ARG A 72 2.46 -0.59 7.74
CA ARG A 72 3.10 -0.25 9.01
C ARG A 72 3.08 -1.44 9.96
N GLN A 73 4.15 -1.61 10.72
CA GLN A 73 4.23 -2.62 11.78
C GLN A 73 4.78 -2.02 13.07
N SER A 74 4.39 -2.64 14.20
CA SER A 74 5.01 -2.35 15.49
C SER A 74 6.46 -2.83 15.46
N ARG A 75 7.40 -2.03 15.99
CA ARG A 75 8.83 -2.40 16.10
C ARG A 75 9.05 -3.75 16.77
N ASN A 76 8.15 -4.17 17.68
CA ASN A 76 8.24 -5.46 18.37
C ASN A 76 7.99 -6.66 17.43
N SER A 77 7.25 -6.49 16.35
CA SER A 77 6.97 -7.55 15.37
C SER A 77 8.10 -7.72 14.35
N PHE A 78 8.86 -6.66 14.05
CA PHE A 78 10.01 -6.71 13.16
C PHE A 78 11.14 -7.58 13.72
N ALA A 79 11.32 -7.56 15.05
CA ALA A 79 12.31 -8.40 15.74
C ALA A 79 12.03 -9.92 15.63
N GLN A 80 10.81 -10.31 15.26
CA GLN A 80 10.40 -11.71 15.15
C GLN A 80 10.67 -12.30 13.75
N LEU A 81 10.61 -11.48 12.70
CA LEU A 81 10.93 -11.90 11.32
C LEU A 81 12.44 -12.14 11.10
N GLY A 82 13.31 -11.51 11.89
CA GLY A 82 14.76 -11.71 11.82
C GLY A 82 15.31 -12.88 12.66
N ARG A 83 14.46 -13.62 13.39
CA ARG A 83 14.87 -14.74 14.25
C ARG A 83 14.45 -16.13 13.73
N SER A 84 13.90 -16.20 12.52
CA SER A 84 13.53 -17.46 11.87
C SER A 84 14.45 -17.84 10.72
N ALA A 85 15.68 -17.30 10.70
CA ALA A 85 16.76 -17.74 9.83
C ALA A 85 17.72 -18.65 10.60
#